data_AF-L0AAE1-F1
#
_entry.id   AF-L0AAE1-F1
#
_cell.length_a   1.000
_cell.length_b   1.000
_cell.length_c   1.000
_cell.angle_alpha   90.00
_cell.angle_beta   90.00
_cell.angle_gamma   90.00
#
_symmetry.space_group_name_H-M   'P 1'
#
loop_
_entity.id
_entity.type
_entity.pdbx_description
1 polymer ?
#
loop_
_entity_poly.entity_id
_entity_poly.type
_entity_poly.pdbx_seq_one_letter_code
_entity_poly.pdbx_strand_id
1 'polypeptide(L)'
;MLDESSWELQKERPMALVLAIIEKTHEKTPISISNYMKKLINIDSWIGRYSLLLSENPDEIAKIINDLDLGVLPRKDLVKKVLDTISKIE
;
A
#
# COMPACT_ATOMS: atom_id res chain seq x y z
N MET A 1 1.72 -21.65 14.52
CA MET A 1 1.79 -20.42 13.71
C MET A 1 0.65 -20.53 12.73
N LEU A 2 -0.36 -19.65 12.82
CA LEU A 2 -1.36 -19.54 11.76
C LEU A 2 -0.61 -18.90 10.59
N ASP A 3 -0.29 -19.69 9.57
CA ASP A 3 0.29 -19.17 8.33
C ASP A 3 -0.66 -18.10 7.79
N GLU A 4 -0.23 -16.84 7.78
CA GLU A 4 -0.93 -15.78 7.06
C GLU A 4 -1.14 -16.27 5.64
N SER A 5 -2.39 -16.23 5.17
CA SER A 5 -2.73 -16.85 3.90
C SER A 5 -1.97 -16.15 2.76
N SER A 6 -1.51 -16.93 1.76
CA SER A 6 -0.72 -16.41 0.62
C SER A 6 -1.38 -15.20 -0.07
N TRP A 7 -2.72 -15.14 -0.04
CA TRP A 7 -3.52 -14.02 -0.52
C TRP A 7 -3.32 -12.72 0.30
N GLU A 8 -3.33 -12.81 1.63
CA GLU A 8 -3.08 -11.66 2.52
C GLU A 8 -1.68 -11.10 2.31
N LEU A 9 -0.70 -11.99 2.14
CA LEU A 9 0.70 -11.62 1.90
C LEU A 9 0.88 -10.98 0.52
N GLN A 10 0.37 -11.59 -0.55
CA GLN A 10 0.76 -11.17 -1.91
C GLN A 10 -0.13 -10.08 -2.51
N LYS A 11 -1.41 -10.00 -2.13
CA LYS A 11 -2.38 -9.09 -2.75
C LYS A 11 -2.90 -8.03 -1.78
N GLU A 12 -3.23 -8.43 -0.57
CA GLU A 12 -3.99 -7.56 0.33
C GLU A 12 -3.15 -6.44 0.96
N ARG A 13 -1.93 -6.76 1.41
CA ARG A 13 -0.97 -5.78 1.96
C ARG A 13 -0.56 -4.68 0.97
N PRO A 14 -0.10 -4.98 -0.26
CA PRO A 14 0.24 -3.94 -1.21
C PRO A 14 -0.98 -3.11 -1.60
N MET A 15 -2.17 -3.73 -1.68
CA MET A 15 -3.42 -3.02 -1.94
C MET A 15 -3.83 -2.09 -0.80
N ALA A 16 -3.72 -2.54 0.45
CA ALA A 16 -3.96 -1.70 1.63
C ALA A 16 -3.00 -0.51 1.69
N LEU A 17 -1.74 -0.71 1.31
CA LEU A 17 -0.75 0.36 1.24
C LEU A 17 -1.12 1.40 0.18
N VAL A 18 -1.45 0.97 -1.03
CA VAL A 18 -1.86 1.86 -2.13
C VAL A 18 -3.13 2.62 -1.74
N LEU A 19 -4.14 1.94 -1.23
CA LEU A 19 -5.41 2.56 -0.82
C LEU A 19 -5.20 3.60 0.29
N ALA A 20 -4.44 3.27 1.33
CA ALA A 20 -4.13 4.20 2.42
C ALA A 20 -3.41 5.46 1.93
N ILE A 21 -2.47 5.31 0.97
CA ILE A 21 -1.78 6.46 0.38
C ILE A 21 -2.76 7.32 -0.42
N ILE A 22 -3.62 6.71 -1.23
CA ILE A 22 -4.67 7.44 -1.98
C ILE A 22 -5.58 8.21 -1.03
N GLU A 23 -6.02 7.59 0.06
CA GLU A 23 -6.86 8.25 1.07
C GLU A 23 -6.14 9.41 1.75
N LYS A 24 -4.83 9.26 1.99
CA LYS A 24 -4.01 10.27 2.65
C LYS A 24 -3.66 11.46 1.77
N THR A 25 -3.31 11.22 0.51
CA THR A 25 -2.83 12.26 -0.42
C THR A 25 -3.94 12.83 -1.29
N HIS A 26 -5.08 12.12 -1.39
CA HIS A 26 -6.12 12.35 -2.39
C HIS A 26 -5.62 12.26 -3.84
N GLU A 27 -4.46 11.63 -4.05
CA GLU A 27 -3.86 11.42 -5.36
C GLU A 27 -3.88 9.95 -5.75
N LYS A 28 -4.39 9.69 -6.96
CA LYS A 28 -4.55 8.32 -7.48
C LYS A 28 -3.64 7.99 -8.66
N THR A 29 -2.64 8.82 -8.94
CA THR A 29 -1.72 8.53 -10.05
C THR A 29 -0.63 7.56 -9.58
N PRO A 30 -0.25 6.55 -10.39
CA PRO A 30 0.81 5.61 -9.99
C PRO A 30 2.13 6.30 -9.64
N ILE A 31 2.47 7.37 -10.37
CA ILE A 31 3.69 8.16 -10.15
C ILE A 31 3.65 8.88 -8.80
N SER A 32 2.53 9.54 -8.47
CA SER A 32 2.33 10.19 -7.18
C SER A 32 2.48 9.22 -6.01
N ILE A 33 1.83 8.07 -6.11
CA ILE A 33 1.85 7.03 -5.08
C ILE A 33 3.25 6.45 -4.93
N SER A 34 3.93 6.13 -6.03
CA SER A 34 5.34 5.69 -6.03
C SER A 34 6.24 6.70 -5.31
N ASN A 35 6.09 7.99 -5.61
CA ASN A 35 6.88 9.04 -4.96
C ASN A 35 6.57 9.16 -3.46
N TYR A 36 5.31 8.98 -3.06
CA TYR A 36 4.96 8.95 -1.65
C TYR A 36 5.57 7.74 -0.93
N MET A 37 5.51 6.56 -1.54
CA MET A 37 6.10 5.33 -1.00
C MET A 37 7.59 5.45 -0.72
N LYS A 38 8.35 6.25 -1.50
CA LYS A 38 9.78 6.49 -1.22
C LYS A 38 10.03 7.04 0.18
N LYS A 39 9.09 7.80 0.75
CA LYS A 39 9.18 8.33 2.13
C LYS A 39 9.00 7.23 3.18
N LEU A 40 8.32 6.15 2.83
CA LEU A 40 7.94 5.06 3.73
C LEU A 40 8.96 3.90 3.73
N ILE A 41 9.95 3.89 2.83
CA ILE A 41 10.94 2.81 2.69
C ILE A 41 11.68 2.52 3.99
N ASN A 42 12.00 3.54 4.78
CA ASN A 42 12.79 3.43 6.00
C ASN A 42 12.01 2.87 7.21
N ILE A 43 10.72 2.57 7.05
CA ILE A 43 9.92 1.96 8.11
C ILE A 43 10.33 0.50 8.25
N ASP A 44 10.84 0.10 9.42
CA ASP A 44 11.19 -1.29 9.73
C ASP A 44 9.94 -2.16 9.96
N SER A 45 9.19 -2.39 8.88
CA SER A 45 7.99 -3.24 8.86
C SER A 45 7.69 -3.71 7.44
N TRP A 46 6.64 -4.51 7.28
CA TRP A 46 6.16 -4.89 5.95
C TRP A 46 5.82 -3.65 5.09
N ILE A 47 5.35 -2.55 5.70
CA ILE A 47 5.00 -1.31 4.99
C ILE A 47 6.22 -0.77 4.25
N GLY A 48 7.40 -0.70 4.89
CA GLY A 48 8.63 -0.23 4.24
C GLY A 48 9.09 -1.16 3.13
N ARG A 49 8.97 -2.48 3.33
CA ARG A 49 9.32 -3.49 2.31
C ARG A 49 8.45 -3.38 1.05
N TYR A 50 7.13 -3.29 1.20
CA TYR A 50 6.23 -3.08 0.04
C TYR A 50 6.37 -1.70 -0.55
N SER A 51 6.63 -0.67 0.27
CA SER A 51 6.90 0.67 -0.23
C SER A 51 8.13 0.69 -1.14
N LEU A 52 9.21 -0.01 -0.76
CA LEU A 52 10.37 -0.19 -1.62
C LEU A 52 9.99 -0.86 -2.95
N LEU A 53 9.38 -2.06 -2.87
CA LEU A 53 8.99 -2.84 -4.05
C LEU A 53 8.08 -2.08 -5.02
N LEU A 54 7.07 -1.39 -4.51
CA LEU A 54 6.08 -0.69 -5.33
C LEU A 54 6.60 0.68 -5.80
N SER A 55 7.46 1.35 -5.03
CA SER A 55 8.00 2.66 -5.43
C SER A 55 8.84 2.57 -6.72
N GLU A 56 9.47 1.41 -6.97
CA GLU A 56 10.24 1.16 -8.18
C GLU A 56 9.40 0.62 -9.34
N ASN A 57 8.11 0.30 -9.10
CA ASN A 57 7.26 -0.35 -10.09
C ASN A 57 5.87 0.31 -10.21
N PRO A 58 5.78 1.48 -10.90
CA PRO A 58 4.52 2.18 -11.13
C PRO A 58 3.47 1.35 -11.88
N ASP A 59 3.88 0.41 -12.74
CA ASP A 59 2.95 -0.46 -13.47
C ASP A 59 2.18 -1.39 -12.52
N GLU A 60 2.84 -1.89 -11.47
CA GLU A 60 2.18 -2.70 -10.45
C GLU A 60 1.19 -1.87 -9.62
N ILE A 61 1.55 -0.63 -9.29
CA ILE A 61 0.62 0.31 -8.63
C ILE A 61 -0.62 0.55 -9.52
N ALA A 62 -0.43 0.70 -10.84
CA ALA A 62 -1.53 0.89 -11.77
C ALA A 62 -2.50 -0.32 -11.79
N LYS A 63 -1.97 -1.55 -11.74
CA LYS A 63 -2.80 -2.76 -11.63
C LYS A 63 -3.58 -2.79 -10.32
N ILE A 64 -2.95 -2.42 -9.20
CA ILE A 64 -3.62 -2.37 -7.89
C ILE A 64 -4.74 -1.33 -7.90
N ILE A 65 -4.50 -0.14 -8.48
CA ILE A 65 -5.53 0.88 -8.65
C ILE A 65 -6.71 0.33 -9.46
N ASN A 66 -6.44 -0.38 -10.55
CA ASN A 66 -7.49 -0.99 -11.36
C ASN A 66 -8.27 -2.07 -10.58
N ASP A 67 -7.59 -2.92 -9.80
CA ASP A 67 -8.25 -3.90 -8.93
C ASP A 67 -9.17 -3.19 -7.89
N LEU A 68 -8.72 -2.09 -7.29
CA LEU A 68 -9.51 -1.26 -6.37
C LEU A 68 -10.74 -0.66 -7.06
N ASP A 69 -10.60 -0.18 -8.31
CA ASP A 69 -11.71 0.35 -9.12
C ASP A 69 -12.75 -0.70 -9.49
N LEU A 70 -12.32 -1.95 -9.63
CA LEU A 70 -13.20 -3.10 -9.84
C LEU A 70 -13.85 -3.58 -8.52
N GLY A 71 -13.59 -2.91 -7.39
CA GLY A 71 -14.19 -3.21 -6.10
C GLY A 71 -13.47 -4.31 -5.31
N VAL A 72 -12.28 -4.72 -5.73
CA VAL A 72 -11.43 -5.61 -4.93
C VAL A 72 -10.82 -4.76 -3.83
N LEU A 73 -11.33 -4.91 -2.61
CA LEU A 73 -10.91 -4.10 -1.46
C LEU A 73 -10.13 -4.92 -0.44
N PRO A 74 -9.05 -4.36 0.14
CA PRO A 74 -8.36 -4.98 1.26
C PRO A 74 -9.20 -4.82 2.53
N ARG A 75 -8.93 -5.63 3.55
CA ARG A 75 -9.56 -5.43 4.87
C ARG A 75 -9.24 -4.04 5.44
N LYS A 76 -10.26 -3.45 6.07
CA LYS A 76 -10.22 -2.09 6.64
C LYS A 76 -9.20 -1.94 7.77
N ASP A 77 -8.93 -3.00 8.52
CA ASP A 77 -7.94 -3.00 9.61
C ASP A 77 -6.50 -2.84 9.08
N LEU A 78 -6.17 -3.45 7.95
CA LEU A 78 -4.89 -3.26 7.27
C LEU A 78 -4.73 -1.82 6.77
N VAL A 79 -5.76 -1.27 6.10
CA VAL A 79 -5.75 0.12 5.62
C VAL A 79 -5.53 1.08 6.79
N LYS A 80 -6.29 0.90 7.88
CA LYS A 80 -6.14 1.70 9.09
C LYS A 80 -4.74 1.58 9.68
N LYS A 81 -4.18 0.37 9.75
CA LYS A 81 -2.81 0.15 10.24
C LYS A 81 -1.78 0.94 9.43
N VAL A 82 -1.93 0.98 8.10
CA VAL A 82 -1.05 1.78 7.24
C VAL A 82 -1.23 3.27 7.51
N LEU A 83 -2.47 3.77 7.55
CA LEU A 83 -2.76 5.17 7.84
C LEU A 83 -2.20 5.63 9.19
N ASP A 84 -2.36 4.80 10.22
CA ASP A 84 -1.83 5.05 11.57
C ASP A 84 -0.30 5.10 11.56
N THR A 85 0.36 4.28 10.72
CA THR A 85 1.81 4.33 10.54
C THR A 85 2.24 5.59 9.80
N ILE A 86 1.60 5.92 8.68
CA ILE A 86 1.90 7.12 7.88
C ILE A 86 1.79 8.38 8.75
N SER A 87 0.71 8.48 9.53
CA SER A 87 0.44 9.64 10.38
C SER A 87 1.41 9.82 11.54
N LYS A 88 2.28 8.85 11.84
CA LYS A 88 3.32 8.95 12.88
C LYS A 88 4.66 9.46 12.33
N ILE A 89 4.82 9.49 11.01
CA ILE A 89 6.08 9.82 10.34
C ILE A 89 6.05 11.26 9.80
N GLU A 90 4.86 11.83 9.63
CA GLU A 90 4.60 13.25 9.37
C GLU A 90 4.38 14.02 10.67
#